data_AF-A0A7C6P499-F1
#
_entry.id   AF-A0A7C6P499-F1
#
_cell.length_a   1.000
_cell.length_b   1.000
_cell.length_c   1.000
_cell.angle_alpha   90.00
_cell.angle_beta   90.00
_cell.angle_gamma   90.00
#
_symmetry.space_group_name_H-M   'P 1'
#
loop_
_entity.id
_entity.type
_entity.pdbx_description
1 polymer ?
#
loop_
_entity_poly.entity_id
_entity_poly.type
_entity_poly.pdbx_seq_one_letter_code
_entity_poly.pdbx_strand_id
1 'polypeptide(L)'
;MNKNDTWVKILLIGAILMLIAQIGNFPILLVLSFPVVMVSWMTLGALRRNKVGKGLKFSLISLYIIWTVGFLAMILIDDTVFKGTVLGFVPGTAIMVYGVWILPYIFGTLVYGIRFDEDYLDEDDIKKFEKEIGHETELH
;
A
#
# COMPACT_ATOMS: atom_id res chain seq x y z
N MET A 1 6.39 16.13 -18.10
CA MET A 1 7.02 15.53 -16.91
C MET A 1 6.64 14.06 -16.90
N ASN A 2 7.61 13.14 -16.82
CA ASN A 2 7.32 11.71 -16.82
C ASN A 2 6.53 11.39 -15.53
N LYS A 3 5.52 10.52 -15.57
CA LYS A 3 4.72 10.26 -14.35
C LYS A 3 5.58 9.68 -13.22
N ASN A 4 6.62 8.93 -13.60
CA ASN A 4 7.63 8.46 -12.66
C ASN A 4 8.30 9.64 -11.92
N ASP A 5 8.65 10.73 -12.60
CA ASP A 5 9.27 11.90 -11.95
C ASP A 5 8.35 12.53 -10.91
N THR A 6 7.04 12.56 -11.16
CA THR A 6 6.06 13.08 -10.20
C THR A 6 6.01 12.23 -8.94
N TRP A 7 5.91 10.90 -9.08
CA TRP A 7 5.84 9.99 -7.94
C TRP A 7 7.15 9.92 -7.15
N VAL A 8 8.30 10.03 -7.83
CA VAL A 8 9.61 10.17 -7.16
C VAL A 8 9.65 11.44 -6.31
N LYS A 9 9.16 12.57 -6.81
CA LYS A 9 9.08 13.82 -6.02
C LYS A 9 8.16 13.68 -4.82
N ILE A 10 6.97 13.08 -5.00
CA ILE A 10 6.03 12.84 -3.89
C ILE A 10 6.67 11.94 -2.83
N LEU A 11 7.33 10.85 -3.24
CA LEU A 11 8.04 9.94 -2.34
C LEU A 11 9.12 10.68 -1.55
N LEU A 12 9.94 11.50 -2.23
CA LEU A 12 11.02 12.25 -1.59
C LEU A 12 10.48 13.28 -0.58
N ILE A 13 9.46 14.05 -0.96
CA ILE A 13 8.81 15.02 -0.05
C ILE A 13 8.20 14.29 1.15
N GLY A 14 7.48 13.19 0.91
CA GLY A 14 6.91 12.36 1.97
C GLY A 14 7.98 11.84 2.93
N ALA A 15 9.11 11.36 2.42
CA ALA A 15 10.21 10.84 3.23
C ALA A 15 10.86 11.95 4.08
N ILE A 16 11.05 13.14 3.51
CA ILE A 16 11.54 14.31 4.25
C ILE A 16 10.55 14.68 5.36
N LEU A 17 9.25 14.76 5.07
CA LEU A 17 8.22 15.05 6.07
C LEU A 17 8.17 13.99 7.17
N MET A 18 8.36 12.71 6.82
CA MET A 18 8.43 11.61 7.77
C MET A 18 9.64 11.74 8.70
N LEU A 19 10.81 12.08 8.17
CA LEU A 19 12.01 12.35 8.97
C LEU A 19 11.81 13.54 9.91
N ILE A 20 11.23 14.65 9.40
CA ILE A 20 10.89 15.82 10.22
C ILE A 20 9.91 15.42 11.34
N ALA A 21 8.91 14.59 11.03
CA ALA A 21 7.93 14.12 12.01
C ALA A 21 8.58 13.30 13.13
N GLN A 22 9.53 12.42 12.79
CA GLN A 22 10.26 11.59 13.74
C GLN A 22 11.19 12.42 14.63
N ILE A 23 11.98 13.33 14.03
CA ILE A 23 12.94 14.17 14.78
C ILE A 23 12.21 15.19 15.65
N GLY A 24 11.15 15.82 15.12
CA GLY A 24 10.38 16.84 15.81
C GLY A 24 9.28 16.30 16.73
N ASN A 25 9.11 14.98 16.81
CA ASN A 25 8.03 14.32 17.54
C ASN A 25 6.64 14.88 17.21
N PHE A 26 6.34 14.98 15.91
CA PHE A 26 5.05 15.45 15.38
C PHE A 26 4.19 14.24 14.97
N PRO A 27 3.38 13.66 15.87
CA PRO A 27 2.71 12.38 15.63
C PRO A 27 1.69 12.46 14.48
N ILE A 28 0.97 13.59 14.33
CA ILE A 28 0.04 13.80 13.22
C ILE A 28 0.76 13.90 11.87
N LEU A 29 1.93 14.54 11.83
CA LEU A 29 2.72 14.60 10.61
C LEU A 29 3.23 13.20 10.23
N LEU A 30 3.56 12.35 11.22
CA LEU A 30 3.95 10.96 10.99
C LEU A 30 2.81 10.13 10.39
N VAL A 31 1.60 10.27 10.94
CA VAL A 31 0.38 9.59 10.45
C VAL A 31 0.08 9.88 8.99
N LEU A 32 0.36 11.11 8.54
CA LEU A 32 0.10 11.52 7.17
C LEU A 32 1.28 11.18 6.24
N SER A 33 2.51 11.40 6.68
CA SER A 33 3.70 11.20 5.85
C SER A 33 3.99 9.73 5.58
N PHE A 34 3.81 8.84 6.57
CA PHE A 34 4.12 7.41 6.38
C PHE A 34 3.25 6.74 5.29
N PRO A 35 1.91 6.86 5.30
CA PRO A 35 1.08 6.27 4.25
C PRO A 35 1.39 6.87 2.87
N VAL A 36 1.70 8.17 2.79
CA VAL A 36 2.12 8.81 1.54
C VAL A 36 3.41 8.18 1.00
N VAL A 37 4.42 7.98 1.85
CA VAL A 37 5.69 7.34 1.47
C VAL A 37 5.42 5.93 0.95
N MET A 38 4.72 5.12 1.72
CA MET A 38 4.48 3.71 1.38
C MET A 38 3.68 3.57 0.08
N VAL A 39 2.58 4.33 -0.06
CA VAL A 39 1.75 4.28 -1.27
C VAL A 39 2.50 4.81 -2.49
N SER A 40 3.31 5.86 -2.35
CA SER A 40 4.12 6.37 -3.46
C SER A 40 5.17 5.36 -3.90
N TRP A 41 5.82 4.70 -2.93
CA TRP A 41 6.80 3.64 -3.20
C TRP A 41 6.15 2.44 -3.90
N MET A 42 5.01 1.96 -3.42
CA MET A 42 4.25 0.87 -4.05
C MET A 42 3.75 1.26 -5.45
N THR A 43 3.33 2.52 -5.64
CA THR A 43 2.90 3.03 -6.94
C THR A 43 4.05 3.03 -7.94
N LEU A 44 5.26 3.44 -7.53
CA LEU A 44 6.46 3.35 -8.35
C LEU A 44 6.81 1.92 -8.73
N GLY A 45 6.72 0.98 -7.78
CA GLY A 45 6.94 -0.44 -8.03
C GLY A 45 5.96 -1.06 -9.03
N ALA A 46 4.78 -0.48 -9.16
CA ALA A 46 3.73 -1.03 -10.01
C ALA A 46 3.40 -0.21 -11.27
N LEU A 47 4.10 0.90 -11.50
CA LEU A 47 3.96 1.70 -12.72
C LEU A 47 4.52 0.92 -13.91
N ARG A 48 3.63 0.30 -14.70
CA ARG A 48 3.95 -0.30 -16.01
C ARG A 48 3.52 0.65 -17.12
N ARG A 49 4.41 0.93 -18.09
CA ARG A 49 4.12 1.80 -19.25
C ARG A 49 3.43 3.13 -18.87
N ASN A 50 3.84 3.78 -17.77
CA ASN A 50 3.26 5.02 -17.23
C ASN A 50 1.76 4.93 -16.84
N LYS A 51 1.28 3.73 -16.54
CA LYS A 51 -0.08 3.48 -16.06
C LYS A 51 -0.04 2.57 -14.83
N VAL A 52 -1.04 2.77 -13.98
CA VAL A 52 -1.34 1.91 -12.83
C VAL A 52 -2.69 1.29 -13.17
N GLY A 53 -2.79 -0.04 -13.08
CA GLY A 53 -4.04 -0.78 -13.28
C GLY A 53 -5.16 -0.22 -12.40
N LYS A 54 -6.40 -0.28 -12.87
CA LYS A 54 -7.53 0.33 -12.13
C LYS A 54 -7.72 -0.35 -10.77
N GLY A 55 -7.45 -1.65 -10.68
CA GLY A 55 -7.52 -2.42 -9.44
C GLY A 55 -6.49 -2.02 -8.44
N LEU A 56 -5.26 -1.88 -8.93
CA LEU A 56 -4.18 -1.48 -8.07
C LEU A 56 -4.38 -0.07 -7.51
N LYS A 57 -4.95 0.86 -8.28
CA LYS A 57 -5.32 2.18 -7.74
C LYS A 57 -6.29 2.08 -6.56
N PHE A 58 -7.30 1.22 -6.68
CA PHE A 58 -8.25 1.00 -5.59
C PHE A 58 -7.54 0.41 -4.36
N SER A 59 -6.69 -0.60 -4.56
CA SER A 59 -5.88 -1.17 -3.47
C SER A 59 -5.03 -0.12 -2.77
N LEU A 60 -4.33 0.73 -3.53
CA LEU A 60 -3.44 1.76 -2.98
C LEU A 60 -4.20 2.81 -2.17
N ILE A 61 -5.38 3.22 -2.64
CA ILE A 61 -6.26 4.15 -1.90
C ILE A 61 -6.77 3.49 -0.61
N SER A 62 -7.18 2.23 -0.65
CA SER A 62 -7.62 1.50 0.54
C SER A 62 -6.49 1.35 1.55
N LEU A 63 -5.27 1.01 1.11
CA LEU A 63 -4.08 0.94 1.98
C LEU A 63 -3.76 2.28 2.64
N TYR A 64 -3.84 3.37 1.87
CA TYR A 64 -3.69 4.73 2.41
C TYR A 64 -4.68 5.00 3.55
N ILE A 65 -5.96 4.68 3.34
CA ILE A 65 -7.02 4.89 4.33
C ILE A 65 -6.78 4.01 5.57
N ILE A 66 -6.51 2.72 5.37
CA ILE A 66 -6.30 1.76 6.47
C ILE A 66 -5.14 2.23 7.36
N TRP A 67 -4.00 2.58 6.78
CA TRP A 67 -2.86 3.06 7.55
C TRP A 67 -3.14 4.39 8.24
N THR A 68 -3.74 5.36 7.54
CA THR A 68 -4.05 6.66 8.14
C THR A 68 -4.97 6.51 9.34
N VAL A 69 -6.05 5.73 9.19
CA VAL A 69 -7.02 5.47 10.27
C VAL A 69 -6.37 4.67 11.40
N GLY A 70 -5.56 3.66 11.09
CA GLY A 70 -4.86 2.85 12.08
C GLY A 70 -3.91 3.67 12.95
N PHE A 71 -3.03 4.48 12.33
CA PHE A 71 -2.13 5.35 13.08
C PHE A 71 -2.86 6.45 13.84
N LEU A 72 -3.91 7.03 13.25
CA LEU A 72 -4.73 8.03 13.93
C LEU A 72 -5.42 7.44 15.16
N ALA A 73 -5.97 6.23 15.05
CA ALA A 73 -6.59 5.53 16.17
C ALA A 73 -5.58 5.24 17.28
N MET A 74 -4.34 4.87 16.94
CA MET A 74 -3.27 4.68 17.93
C MET A 74 -2.93 5.96 18.70
N ILE A 75 -2.99 7.14 18.06
CA ILE A 75 -2.73 8.43 18.73
C ILE A 75 -3.90 8.86 19.62
N LEU A 76 -5.13 8.57 19.18
CA LEU A 76 -6.35 9.01 19.86
C LEU A 76 -6.76 8.09 21.01
N ILE A 77 -6.12 6.92 21.17
CA ILE A 77 -6.37 6.05 22.31
C ILE A 77 -5.90 6.74 23.59
N ASP A 78 -6.81 6.76 24.58
CA ASP A 78 -6.50 7.15 25.93
C ASP A 78 -6.25 5.89 26.78
N ASP A 79 -4.96 5.59 27.00
CA ASP A 79 -4.51 4.46 27.81
C ASP A 79 -4.87 4.62 29.31
N THR A 80 -5.30 5.80 29.76
CA THR A 80 -5.73 6.00 31.15
C THR A 80 -7.12 5.41 31.41
N VAL A 81 -7.97 5.36 30.39
CA VAL A 81 -9.32 4.81 30.43
C VAL A 81 -9.31 3.32 30.10
N PHE A 82 -8.45 2.89 29.18
CA PHE A 82 -8.47 1.53 28.65
C PHE A 82 -7.37 0.64 29.25
N LYS A 83 -7.71 -0.09 30.32
CA LYS A 83 -6.76 -0.97 31.04
C LYS A 83 -6.82 -2.45 30.64
N GLY A 84 -7.74 -2.81 29.75
CA GLY A 84 -7.92 -4.19 29.27
C GLY A 84 -6.99 -4.56 28.12
N THR A 85 -6.98 -5.84 27.77
CA THR A 85 -6.33 -6.34 26.55
C THR A 85 -7.36 -6.65 25.47
N VAL A 86 -6.96 -6.47 24.21
CA VAL A 86 -7.73 -6.86 23.03
C VAL A 86 -6.94 -7.96 22.32
N LEU A 87 -7.49 -9.17 22.31
CA LEU A 87 -6.87 -10.36 21.70
C LEU A 87 -5.39 -10.54 22.10
N GLY A 88 -5.09 -10.37 23.39
CA GLY A 88 -3.76 -10.57 23.96
C GLY A 88 -2.82 -9.36 23.96
N PHE A 89 -3.21 -8.22 23.36
CA PHE A 89 -2.39 -7.00 23.32
C PHE A 89 -3.06 -5.82 24.02
N VAL A 90 -2.26 -4.86 24.49
CA VAL A 90 -2.78 -3.54 24.88
C VAL A 90 -3.39 -2.84 23.65
N PRO A 91 -4.39 -1.95 23.80
CA PRO A 91 -5.18 -1.43 22.68
C PRO A 91 -4.36 -0.85 21.53
N GLY A 92 -3.38 0.01 21.82
CA GLY A 92 -2.51 0.58 20.79
C GLY A 92 -1.73 -0.49 20.00
N THR A 93 -1.19 -1.50 20.69
CA THR A 93 -0.49 -2.62 20.06
C THR A 93 -1.43 -3.51 19.26
N ALA A 94 -2.66 -3.74 19.75
CA ALA A 94 -3.67 -4.49 19.01
C ALA A 94 -4.00 -3.80 17.67
N ILE A 95 -4.16 -2.47 17.66
CA ILE A 95 -4.37 -1.72 16.42
C ILE A 95 -3.17 -1.84 15.48
N MET A 96 -1.95 -1.74 16.01
CA MET A 96 -0.74 -1.90 15.21
C MET A 96 -0.69 -3.29 14.53
N VAL A 97 -0.89 -4.36 15.29
CA VAL A 97 -0.79 -5.74 14.78
C VAL A 97 -1.95 -6.06 13.84
N TYR A 98 -3.18 -5.84 14.28
CA TYR A 98 -4.36 -6.28 13.52
C TYR A 98 -4.75 -5.28 12.43
N GLY A 99 -4.69 -3.98 12.73
CA GLY A 99 -5.12 -2.90 11.83
C GLY A 99 -4.02 -2.40 10.89
N VAL A 100 -2.79 -2.21 11.36
CA VAL A 100 -1.71 -1.62 10.53
C VAL A 100 -0.91 -2.70 9.78
N TRP A 101 -0.81 -3.92 10.32
CA TRP A 101 -0.04 -5.00 9.67
C TRP A 101 -0.95 -6.00 8.95
N ILE A 102 -1.83 -6.68 9.68
CA ILE A 102 -2.61 -7.79 9.13
C ILE A 102 -3.67 -7.32 8.13
N LEU A 103 -4.44 -6.28 8.46
CA LEU A 103 -5.54 -5.81 7.62
C LEU A 103 -5.06 -5.35 6.21
N PRO A 104 -3.99 -4.56 6.06
CA PRO A 104 -3.37 -4.23 4.76
C PRO A 104 -2.94 -5.45 3.97
N TYR A 105 -2.37 -6.46 4.64
CA TYR A 105 -1.93 -7.69 3.98
C TYR A 105 -3.12 -8.48 3.43
N ILE A 106 -4.18 -8.65 4.21
CA ILE A 106 -5.40 -9.33 3.76
C ILE A 106 -6.03 -8.56 2.60
N PHE A 107 -6.19 -7.24 2.76
CA PHE A 107 -6.84 -6.43 1.73
C PHE A 107 -6.04 -6.37 0.44
N GLY A 108 -4.71 -6.20 0.54
CA GLY A 108 -3.81 -6.22 -0.62
C GLY A 108 -3.87 -7.55 -1.36
N THR A 109 -3.81 -8.67 -0.62
CA THR A 109 -3.90 -10.03 -1.19
C THR A 109 -5.26 -10.27 -1.86
N LEU A 110 -6.36 -9.84 -1.25
CA LEU A 110 -7.70 -10.00 -1.81
C LEU A 110 -7.88 -9.19 -3.10
N VAL A 111 -7.52 -7.90 -3.08
CA VAL A 111 -7.65 -7.05 -4.28
C VAL A 111 -6.74 -7.55 -5.40
N TYR A 112 -5.54 -8.01 -5.06
CA TYR A 112 -4.63 -8.64 -6.00
C TYR A 112 -5.26 -9.90 -6.61
N GLY A 113 -5.74 -10.84 -5.79
CA GLY A 113 -6.33 -12.09 -6.27
C GLY A 113 -7.56 -11.89 -7.16
N ILE A 114 -8.44 -10.95 -6.81
CA ILE A 114 -9.65 -10.65 -7.60
C ILE A 114 -9.30 -10.08 -8.99
N ARG A 115 -8.14 -9.44 -9.14
CA ARG A 115 -7.77 -8.72 -10.37
C ARG A 115 -6.48 -9.22 -11.01
N PHE A 116 -6.01 -10.38 -10.59
CA PHE A 116 -4.78 -10.97 -11.11
C PHE A 116 -4.86 -11.14 -12.63
N ASP A 117 -5.97 -11.70 -13.09
CA ASP A 117 -6.19 -11.97 -14.51
C ASP A 117 -6.33 -10.68 -15.34
N GLU A 118 -6.94 -9.62 -14.80
CA GLU A 118 -7.17 -8.37 -15.53
C GLU A 118 -5.98 -7.41 -15.55
N ASP A 119 -5.27 -7.26 -14.43
CA ASP A 119 -4.26 -6.22 -14.24
C ASP A 119 -2.80 -6.76 -14.31
N TYR A 120 -2.58 -8.09 -14.24
CA TYR A 120 -1.23 -8.68 -14.16
C TYR A 120 -0.89 -9.69 -15.28
N LEU A 121 -1.88 -10.42 -15.80
CA LEU A 121 -1.75 -11.29 -16.96
C LEU A 121 -2.34 -10.61 -18.21
N ASP A 122 -1.56 -9.70 -18.81
CA ASP A 122 -1.95 -9.10 -20.09
C ASP A 122 -1.86 -10.18 -21.18
N GLU A 123 -2.94 -10.41 -21.94
CA GLU A 123 -2.92 -11.34 -23.08
C GLU A 123 -1.78 -11.03 -24.05
N ASP A 124 -1.38 -9.76 -24.17
CA ASP A 124 -0.25 -9.34 -25.00
C ASP A 124 1.09 -9.82 -24.42
N ASP A 125 1.24 -9.83 -23.09
CA ASP A 125 2.43 -10.35 -22.42
C ASP A 125 2.46 -11.89 -22.53
N ILE A 126 1.30 -12.57 -22.48
CA ILE A 126 1.17 -14.02 -22.72
C ILE A 126 1.54 -14.37 -24.16
N LYS A 127 0.95 -13.70 -25.15
CA LYS A 127 1.27 -13.93 -26.58
C LYS A 127 2.73 -13.65 -26.89
N LYS A 128 3.32 -12.64 -26.26
CA LYS A 128 4.75 -12.35 -26.38
C LYS A 128 5.59 -13.47 -25.77
N PHE A 129 5.21 -13.96 -24.58
CA PHE A 129 5.85 -15.08 -23.93
C PHE A 129 5.76 -16.34 -24.80
N GLU A 130 4.57 -16.75 -25.24
CA GLU A 130 4.33 -17.90 -26.12
C GLU A 130 5.17 -17.84 -27.41
N LYS A 131 5.25 -16.66 -28.02
CA LYS A 131 6.08 -16.41 -29.22
C LYS A 131 7.58 -16.55 -28.92
N GLU A 132 8.04 -16.15 -27.74
CA GLU A 132 9.45 -16.25 -27.34
C GLU A 132 9.85 -17.69 -26.96
N ILE A 133 8.94 -18.51 -26.41
CA ILE A 133 9.22 -19.92 -26.06
C ILE A 133 8.86 -20.92 -27.16
N GLY A 134 8.26 -20.48 -28.28
CA GLY A 134 8.06 -21.30 -29.49
C GLY A 134 6.94 -22.33 -29.40
N HIS A 135 6.00 -22.19 -28.46
CA HIS A 135 4.81 -23.03 -28.41
C HIS A 135 3.67 -22.40 -29.21
N GLU A 136 3.63 -22.71 -30.51
CA GLU A 136 2.36 -22.78 -31.24
C GLU A 136 1.57 -23.97 -30.69
N THR A 137 0.95 -23.83 -29.53
CA THR A 137 -0.05 -24.82 -29.09
C THR A 137 -1.33 -24.58 -29.86
N GLU A 138 -1.47 -25.34 -30.95
CA GLU A 138 -2.76 -25.69 -31.55
C GLU A 138 -3.70 -26.21 -30.45
N LEU A 139 -4.58 -25.36 -29.94
CA LEU A 139 -5.74 -25.79 -29.16
C LEU A 139 -6.97 -25.61 -30.04
N HIS A 140 -7.29 -26.71 -30.72
CA HIS A 140 -8.61 -27.02 -31.25
C HIS A 140 -9.63 -27.21 -30.14
#